data_AF-A0A1B1YCQ7-F1
#
_entry.id   AF-A0A1B1YCQ7-F1
#
_cell.length_a   1.000
_cell.length_b   1.000
_cell.length_c   1.000
_cell.angle_alpha   90.00
_cell.angle_beta   90.00
_cell.angle_gamma   90.00
#
_symmetry.space_group_name_H-M   'P 1'
#
loop_
_entity.id
_entity.type
_entity.pdbx_description
1 polymer ?
#
loop_
_entity_poly.entity_id
_entity_poly.type
_entity_poly.pdbx_seq_one_letter_code
_entity_poly.pdbx_strand_id
1 'polypeptide(L)'
;MNRKVKNAFFILVLVCTISVLSLDSLADVTALQERTIEKIRGKYYEKPFRIINAGWENVEYDVEPSSKFPYAAGRVKDKYLQEALNALNFVRYVAGLPDDVYIDETYTNYAQHGAVLLAALDTLTNSPQKPGDMPEKFYETAYKGPSSSNCSYGYNNILSTIFGYMDDSDSSNIDRVGHRRWLLNPPLQKTGFGYCERYSDTYVFDWSRKNTIKYDFIAWPAKNYMPVELMHRNIAWSVNLGDEYDYPSINDVKVILERKNDGKTWVFSRNGISGGDNGYFNVDNNNYGMPKCIIFRPDIDGYEANDIFDVTITGISKGGSPAEIRYTVQMFNLLQPAPVKADKKEGTYLNGMEVALFCETPDADIYYTTDGSIPTPKSNWYMGPIYIDKTTVIKAISYINGEQSEVYTFHYNIEQVSEWAVSDIEKAISLKLIPPSMQQSYRENISRADFCRLALNFLVQKTGKPIEKLLRENNVSIRYDVFTDTSDKEILAANALGIVKGIGGGRFNPNGLITRQEAAVMLMRTAAVLGITETNGKPQTFADSDEFAEWAKEAIAFVSSLRDKTADKAIMGGVGNGRFSPNGNYTREQSYVTMLRLFNAIE
;
A
#
# COMPACT_ATOMS: atom_id res chain seq x y z
N MET A 1 -52.27 51.55 -54.06
CA MET A 1 -51.68 51.43 -52.70
C MET A 1 -52.04 50.06 -52.13
N ASN A 2 -51.06 49.15 -52.11
CA ASN A 2 -50.81 48.01 -51.19
C ASN A 2 -51.97 47.50 -50.32
N ARG A 3 -52.34 46.21 -50.25
CA ARG A 3 -51.64 44.92 -50.47
C ARG A 3 -52.71 43.86 -50.84
N LYS A 4 -52.40 42.97 -51.80
CA LYS A 4 -53.30 41.90 -52.26
C LYS A 4 -53.29 40.70 -51.31
N VAL A 5 -54.48 40.28 -50.88
CA VAL A 5 -54.82 38.93 -50.40
C VAL A 5 -55.17 38.07 -51.62
N LYS A 6 -54.72 36.82 -51.66
CA LYS A 6 -55.46 35.70 -52.28
C LYS A 6 -54.88 34.35 -51.81
N ASN A 7 -55.77 33.58 -51.18
CA ASN A 7 -55.60 32.17 -50.83
C ASN A 7 -55.46 31.30 -52.09
N ALA A 8 -54.63 30.26 -52.01
CA ALA A 8 -54.76 29.06 -52.84
C ALA A 8 -54.30 27.84 -52.05
N PHE A 9 -55.26 26.94 -51.80
CA PHE A 9 -55.07 25.58 -51.31
C PHE A 9 -54.34 24.76 -52.37
N PHE A 10 -53.35 23.95 -51.97
CA PHE A 10 -52.88 22.81 -52.75
C PHE A 10 -52.67 21.61 -51.81
N ILE A 11 -53.53 20.62 -51.99
CA ILE A 11 -53.40 19.26 -51.44
C ILE A 11 -52.36 18.54 -52.30
N LEU A 12 -51.32 17.98 -51.70
CA LEU A 12 -50.47 17.01 -52.39
C LEU A 12 -50.33 15.73 -51.55
N VAL A 13 -50.64 14.65 -52.25
CA VAL A 13 -50.80 13.27 -51.80
C VAL A 13 -49.47 12.68 -51.35
N LEU A 14 -49.51 12.01 -50.19
CA LEU A 14 -48.45 11.21 -49.61
C LEU A 14 -48.20 9.96 -50.47
N VAL A 15 -47.02 9.84 -51.08
CA VAL A 15 -46.52 8.58 -51.65
C VAL A 15 -45.35 8.12 -50.80
N CYS A 16 -45.62 7.19 -49.88
CA CYS A 16 -44.61 6.47 -49.12
C CYS A 16 -43.80 5.58 -50.07
N THR A 17 -42.55 5.94 -50.32
CA THR A 17 -41.53 4.99 -50.76
C THR A 17 -40.78 4.52 -49.52
N ILE A 18 -41.08 3.29 -49.09
CA ILE A 18 -40.31 2.59 -48.07
C ILE A 18 -38.97 2.22 -48.73
N SER A 19 -37.95 3.02 -48.47
CA SER A 19 -36.56 2.58 -48.63
C SER A 19 -36.18 1.87 -47.32
N VAL A 20 -36.00 0.55 -47.42
CA VAL A 20 -35.42 -0.25 -46.35
C VAL A 20 -33.97 0.22 -46.17
N LEU A 21 -33.73 1.11 -45.22
CA LEU A 21 -32.40 1.30 -44.65
C LEU A 21 -32.13 0.05 -43.83
N SER A 22 -31.17 -0.79 -44.26
CA SER A 22 -30.58 -1.75 -43.35
C SER A 22 -29.95 -0.97 -42.20
N LEU A 23 -30.47 -1.16 -40.99
CA LEU A 23 -29.69 -0.90 -39.79
C LEU A 23 -28.65 -2.02 -39.70
N ASP A 24 -27.60 -1.92 -40.51
CA ASP A 24 -26.34 -2.53 -40.13
C ASP A 24 -25.84 -1.74 -38.92
N SER A 25 -25.72 -2.42 -37.78
CA SER A 25 -25.16 -1.85 -36.57
C SER A 25 -23.81 -1.23 -36.91
N LEU A 26 -23.68 0.08 -36.79
CA LEU A 26 -22.39 0.76 -36.82
C LEU A 26 -21.61 0.22 -35.62
N ALA A 27 -20.76 -0.78 -35.85
CA ALA A 27 -19.77 -1.18 -34.88
C ALA A 27 -18.88 0.04 -34.63
N ASP A 28 -18.79 0.51 -33.39
CA ASP A 28 -17.89 1.60 -33.04
C ASP A 28 -16.46 1.17 -33.38
N VAL A 29 -15.80 1.96 -34.21
CA VAL A 29 -14.42 1.74 -34.64
C VAL A 29 -13.49 2.52 -33.73
N THR A 30 -12.62 1.83 -33.00
CA THR A 30 -11.65 2.44 -32.10
C THR A 30 -10.28 2.49 -32.76
N ALA A 31 -9.62 3.66 -32.77
CA ALA A 31 -8.23 3.79 -33.22
C ALA A 31 -7.24 3.55 -32.06
N LEU A 32 -5.99 3.18 -32.36
CA LEU A 32 -4.92 3.18 -31.35
C LEU A 32 -4.76 4.57 -30.75
N GLN A 33 -4.53 4.61 -29.43
CA GLN A 33 -4.38 5.85 -28.69
C GLN A 33 -2.90 6.15 -28.42
N GLU A 34 -2.48 7.37 -28.72
CA GLU A 34 -1.17 7.85 -28.27
C GLU A 34 -1.23 8.17 -26.78
N ARG A 35 -0.18 7.75 -26.04
CA ARG A 35 -0.05 7.94 -24.60
C ARG A 35 1.11 8.88 -24.31
N THR A 36 0.96 9.74 -23.31
CA THR A 36 2.09 10.51 -22.75
C THR A 36 2.71 9.73 -21.59
N ILE A 37 3.91 10.12 -21.16
CA ILE A 37 4.58 9.53 -20.00
C ILE A 37 3.68 9.59 -18.76
N GLU A 38 3.02 10.72 -18.50
CA GLU A 38 2.15 10.91 -17.34
C GLU A 38 0.95 9.98 -17.37
N LYS A 39 0.37 9.74 -18.56
CA LYS A 39 -0.74 8.81 -18.73
C LYS A 39 -0.31 7.37 -18.50
N ILE A 40 0.87 6.96 -19.00
CA ILE A 40 1.41 5.62 -18.76
C ILE A 40 1.70 5.42 -17.27
N ARG A 41 2.37 6.37 -16.61
CA ARG A 41 2.61 6.32 -15.16
C ARG A 41 1.31 6.27 -14.37
N GLY A 42 0.37 7.17 -14.67
CA GLY A 42 -0.94 7.20 -14.01
C GLY A 42 -1.68 5.88 -14.15
N LYS A 43 -1.62 5.24 -15.32
CA LYS A 43 -2.21 3.91 -15.54
C LYS A 43 -1.57 2.83 -14.69
N TYR A 44 -0.24 2.82 -14.58
CA TYR A 44 0.47 1.88 -13.73
C TYR A 44 0.10 2.06 -12.25
N TYR A 45 0.13 3.31 -11.75
CA TYR A 45 -0.19 3.60 -10.35
C TYR A 45 -1.67 3.42 -9.99
N GLU A 46 -2.59 3.40 -10.95
CA GLU A 46 -3.99 3.02 -10.73
C GLU A 46 -4.12 1.55 -10.30
N LYS A 47 -3.30 0.68 -10.89
CA LYS A 47 -3.34 -0.78 -10.70
C LYS A 47 -1.91 -1.34 -10.68
N PRO A 48 -1.14 -1.08 -9.60
CA PRO A 48 0.26 -1.45 -9.53
C PRO A 48 0.49 -2.97 -9.53
N PHE A 49 1.66 -3.38 -10.01
CA PHE A 49 2.19 -4.75 -9.98
C PHE A 49 3.73 -4.68 -10.01
N ARG A 50 4.42 -5.73 -9.55
CA ARG A 50 5.89 -5.75 -9.60
C ARG A 50 6.39 -5.90 -11.04
N ILE A 51 7.39 -5.12 -11.43
CA ILE A 51 8.04 -5.23 -12.74
C ILE A 51 9.46 -5.75 -12.58
N ILE A 52 10.22 -5.18 -11.65
CA ILE A 52 11.63 -5.57 -11.43
C ILE A 52 11.69 -6.91 -10.72
N ASN A 53 10.89 -7.08 -9.66
CA ASN A 53 10.87 -8.29 -8.85
C ASN A 53 9.60 -9.12 -9.12
N ALA A 54 9.17 -9.16 -10.39
CA ALA A 54 7.96 -9.85 -10.83
C ALA A 54 7.90 -11.32 -10.36
N GLY A 55 9.05 -12.01 -10.25
CA GLY A 55 9.16 -13.42 -9.87
C GLY A 55 9.41 -13.71 -8.38
N TRP A 56 9.32 -12.69 -7.51
CA TRP A 56 9.70 -12.80 -6.10
C TRP A 56 8.74 -13.66 -5.27
N GLU A 57 7.43 -13.55 -5.51
CA GLU A 57 6.41 -14.28 -4.76
C GLU A 57 5.99 -15.54 -5.52
N ASN A 58 5.96 -16.68 -4.82
CA ASN A 58 5.40 -17.92 -5.36
C ASN A 58 3.87 -17.84 -5.36
N VAL A 59 3.24 -18.48 -6.35
CA VAL A 59 1.77 -18.58 -6.41
C VAL A 59 1.25 -19.35 -5.20
N GLU A 60 0.21 -18.81 -4.57
CA GLU A 60 -0.57 -19.50 -3.54
C GLU A 60 -1.98 -19.78 -4.07
N TYR A 61 -2.61 -20.78 -3.44
CA TYR A 61 -3.92 -21.27 -3.82
C TYR A 61 -4.91 -21.12 -2.65
N ASP A 62 -6.18 -20.87 -2.97
CA ASP A 62 -7.29 -21.09 -2.04
C ASP A 62 -7.62 -22.58 -1.94
N VAL A 63 -7.39 -23.33 -3.03
CA VAL A 63 -7.51 -24.79 -3.10
C VAL A 63 -6.32 -25.32 -3.89
N GLU A 64 -5.49 -26.15 -3.25
CA GLU A 64 -4.30 -26.72 -3.91
C GLU A 64 -4.68 -27.56 -5.15
N PRO A 65 -3.97 -27.41 -6.29
CA PRO A 65 -4.12 -28.28 -7.44
C PRO A 65 -3.44 -29.64 -7.19
N SER A 66 -3.79 -30.64 -8.00
CA SER A 66 -3.11 -31.93 -8.05
C SER A 66 -2.90 -32.37 -9.50
N SER A 67 -1.62 -32.44 -9.91
CA SER A 67 -1.14 -32.99 -11.20
C SER A 67 -1.09 -34.52 -11.22
N LYS A 68 -1.54 -35.18 -10.14
CA LYS A 68 -1.56 -36.64 -9.99
C LYS A 68 -2.94 -37.12 -9.56
N PHE A 69 -3.25 -38.39 -9.80
CA PHE A 69 -4.50 -38.98 -9.33
C PHE A 69 -4.62 -38.96 -7.79
N PRO A 70 -5.75 -38.53 -7.20
CA PRO A 70 -6.89 -37.91 -7.87
C PRO A 70 -6.59 -36.48 -8.33
N TYR A 71 -6.80 -36.21 -9.62
CA TYR A 71 -6.53 -34.91 -10.24
C TYR A 71 -7.45 -33.84 -9.67
N ALA A 72 -6.90 -32.65 -9.45
CA ALA A 72 -7.65 -31.48 -9.00
C ALA A 72 -7.12 -30.23 -9.70
N ALA A 73 -8.02 -29.41 -10.24
CA ALA A 73 -7.61 -28.15 -10.86
C ALA A 73 -7.08 -27.15 -9.84
N GLY A 74 -7.57 -27.21 -8.60
CA GLY A 74 -7.28 -26.20 -7.59
C GLY A 74 -7.92 -24.85 -7.91
N ARG A 75 -7.54 -23.82 -7.14
CA ARG A 75 -7.95 -22.43 -7.32
C ARG A 75 -6.81 -21.52 -6.88
N VAL A 76 -6.18 -20.85 -7.83
CA VAL A 76 -5.18 -19.79 -7.55
C VAL A 76 -5.87 -18.64 -6.81
N LYS A 77 -5.18 -18.05 -5.81
CA LYS A 77 -5.72 -16.88 -5.11
C LYS A 77 -5.95 -15.71 -6.07
N ASP A 78 -7.09 -15.04 -5.92
CA ASP A 78 -7.52 -13.95 -6.81
C ASP A 78 -6.46 -12.83 -6.95
N LYS A 79 -5.64 -12.57 -5.92
CA LYS A 79 -4.56 -11.56 -5.98
C LYS A 79 -3.58 -11.79 -7.13
N TYR A 80 -3.19 -13.04 -7.40
CA TYR A 80 -2.23 -13.38 -8.46
C TYR A 80 -2.86 -13.28 -9.86
N LEU A 81 -4.15 -13.64 -9.97
CA LEU A 81 -4.91 -13.49 -11.22
C LEU A 81 -5.08 -12.01 -11.56
N GLN A 82 -5.42 -11.19 -10.57
CA GLN A 82 -5.59 -9.75 -10.75
C GLN A 82 -4.27 -9.05 -11.06
N GLU A 83 -3.17 -9.44 -10.44
CA GLU A 83 -1.84 -8.89 -10.74
C GLU A 83 -1.42 -9.19 -12.18
N ALA A 84 -1.60 -10.43 -12.66
CA ALA A 84 -1.35 -10.80 -14.05
C ALA A 84 -2.27 -10.03 -15.03
N LEU A 85 -3.55 -9.85 -14.69
CA LEU A 85 -4.47 -9.03 -15.47
C LEU A 85 -4.03 -7.57 -15.56
N ASN A 86 -3.56 -7.00 -14.45
CA ASN A 86 -3.05 -5.62 -14.43
C ASN A 86 -1.85 -5.48 -15.37
N ALA A 87 -0.90 -6.42 -15.33
CA ALA A 87 0.26 -6.43 -16.22
C ALA A 87 -0.14 -6.57 -17.70
N LEU A 88 -1.04 -7.50 -18.03
CA LEU A 88 -1.55 -7.68 -19.41
C LEU A 88 -2.22 -6.40 -19.93
N ASN A 89 -3.12 -5.81 -19.15
CA ASN A 89 -3.78 -4.57 -19.53
C ASN A 89 -2.80 -3.40 -19.65
N PHE A 90 -1.77 -3.35 -18.81
CA PHE A 90 -0.74 -2.32 -18.87
C PHE A 90 0.10 -2.41 -20.15
N VAL A 91 0.60 -3.60 -20.52
CA VAL A 91 1.39 -3.75 -21.76
C VAL A 91 0.55 -3.44 -23.00
N ARG A 92 -0.74 -3.79 -23.00
CA ARG A 92 -1.70 -3.38 -24.04
C ARG A 92 -1.89 -1.86 -24.07
N TYR A 93 -2.07 -1.23 -22.91
CA TYR A 93 -2.19 0.22 -22.79
C TYR A 93 -0.99 0.96 -23.37
N VAL A 94 0.22 0.49 -23.03
CA VAL A 94 1.50 1.04 -23.52
C VAL A 94 1.58 0.90 -25.05
N ALA A 95 1.17 -0.23 -25.62
CA ALA A 95 1.09 -0.45 -27.07
C ALA A 95 -0.03 0.37 -27.78
N GLY A 96 -0.79 1.19 -27.03
CA GLY A 96 -1.88 2.02 -27.56
C GLY A 96 -3.22 1.29 -27.73
N LEU A 97 -3.29 0.02 -27.33
CA LEU A 97 -4.51 -0.80 -27.35
C LEU A 97 -5.42 -0.45 -26.15
N PRO A 98 -6.70 -0.85 -26.21
CA PRO A 98 -7.57 -0.89 -25.04
C PRO A 98 -7.05 -1.83 -23.96
N ASP A 99 -7.11 -1.34 -22.73
CA ASP A 99 -6.74 -1.98 -21.46
C ASP A 99 -7.97 -2.51 -20.69
N ASP A 100 -8.99 -2.91 -21.44
CA ASP A 100 -10.30 -3.39 -20.99
C ASP A 100 -10.41 -4.92 -21.03
N VAL A 101 -9.28 -5.64 -21.03
CA VAL A 101 -9.30 -7.10 -20.88
C VAL A 101 -9.77 -7.43 -19.47
N TYR A 102 -10.62 -8.44 -19.33
CA TYR A 102 -11.09 -8.93 -18.04
C TYR A 102 -11.02 -10.45 -17.95
N ILE A 103 -10.98 -10.95 -16.72
CA ILE A 103 -10.95 -12.38 -16.43
C ILE A 103 -12.35 -12.98 -16.68
N ASP A 104 -12.40 -14.00 -17.54
CA ASP A 104 -13.56 -14.84 -17.76
C ASP A 104 -13.38 -16.15 -16.96
N GLU A 105 -14.37 -16.50 -16.15
CA GLU A 105 -14.31 -17.69 -15.29
C GLU A 105 -14.20 -18.99 -16.09
N THR A 106 -14.79 -19.04 -17.29
CA THR A 106 -14.72 -20.23 -18.15
C THR A 106 -13.30 -20.40 -18.68
N TYR A 107 -12.68 -19.32 -19.15
CA TYR A 107 -11.29 -19.34 -19.62
C TYR A 107 -10.30 -19.61 -18.50
N THR A 108 -10.55 -19.08 -17.30
CA THR A 108 -9.74 -19.37 -16.11
C THR A 108 -9.84 -20.85 -15.74
N ASN A 109 -11.04 -21.42 -15.81
CA ASN A 109 -11.25 -22.84 -15.57
C ASN A 109 -10.49 -23.70 -16.61
N TYR A 110 -10.49 -23.32 -17.89
CA TYR A 110 -9.72 -24.02 -18.92
C TYR A 110 -8.21 -23.90 -18.68
N ALA A 111 -7.71 -22.70 -18.45
CA ALA A 111 -6.29 -22.45 -18.22
C ALA A 111 -5.79 -23.18 -16.97
N GLN A 112 -6.53 -23.16 -15.86
CA GLN A 112 -6.13 -23.84 -14.63
C GLN A 112 -6.09 -25.37 -14.80
N HIS A 113 -7.09 -25.96 -15.44
CA HIS A 113 -7.06 -27.39 -15.78
C HIS A 113 -5.93 -27.70 -16.77
N GLY A 114 -5.67 -26.80 -17.72
CA GLY A 114 -4.59 -26.87 -18.68
C GLY A 114 -3.21 -26.94 -18.04
N ALA A 115 -2.93 -26.02 -17.10
CA ALA A 115 -1.70 -26.02 -16.33
C ALA A 115 -1.51 -27.34 -15.55
N VAL A 116 -2.57 -27.89 -14.95
CA VAL A 116 -2.54 -29.20 -14.28
C VAL A 116 -2.23 -30.34 -15.26
N LEU A 117 -2.79 -30.31 -16.47
CA LEU A 117 -2.51 -31.31 -17.51
C LEU A 117 -1.06 -31.22 -18.02
N LEU A 118 -0.54 -30.01 -18.23
CA LEU A 118 0.86 -29.82 -18.61
C LEU A 118 1.81 -30.31 -17.52
N ALA A 119 1.50 -30.03 -16.26
CA ALA A 119 2.25 -30.53 -15.11
C ALA A 119 2.19 -32.06 -14.99
N ALA A 120 1.02 -32.66 -15.21
CA ALA A 120 0.85 -34.11 -15.19
C ALA A 120 1.65 -34.83 -16.28
N LEU A 121 1.84 -34.19 -17.43
CA LEU A 121 2.63 -34.69 -18.55
C LEU A 121 4.12 -34.34 -18.44
N ASP A 122 4.49 -33.44 -17.53
CA ASP A 122 5.83 -32.85 -17.43
C ASP A 122 6.37 -32.37 -18.79
N THR A 123 5.49 -31.77 -19.61
CA THR A 123 5.80 -31.40 -21.00
C THR A 123 5.07 -30.14 -21.42
N LEU A 124 5.79 -29.20 -22.03
CA LEU A 124 5.20 -28.00 -22.63
C LEU A 124 4.71 -28.28 -24.06
N THR A 125 3.40 -28.30 -24.28
CA THR A 125 2.79 -28.57 -25.59
C THR A 125 1.40 -27.95 -25.71
N ASN A 126 1.03 -27.51 -26.92
CA ASN A 126 -0.31 -27.00 -27.22
C ASN A 126 -1.28 -28.12 -27.70
N SER A 127 -0.82 -29.37 -27.73
CA SER A 127 -1.63 -30.55 -28.08
C SER A 127 -1.36 -31.71 -27.12
N PRO A 128 -1.61 -31.49 -25.81
CA PRO A 128 -1.33 -32.49 -24.78
C PRO A 128 -2.16 -33.76 -24.99
N GLN A 129 -1.56 -34.92 -24.75
CA GLN A 129 -2.26 -36.20 -24.78
C GLN A 129 -2.89 -36.51 -23.42
N LYS A 130 -3.96 -37.32 -23.39
CA LYS A 130 -4.61 -37.70 -22.12
C LYS A 130 -3.75 -38.67 -21.32
N PRO A 131 -3.40 -38.38 -20.04
CA PRO A 131 -2.83 -39.38 -19.15
C PRO A 131 -3.78 -40.57 -18.96
N GLY A 132 -3.23 -41.78 -18.83
CA GLY A 132 -4.03 -43.01 -18.77
C GLY A 132 -5.01 -43.05 -17.59
N ASP A 133 -4.64 -42.46 -16.46
CA ASP A 133 -5.39 -42.40 -15.21
C ASP A 133 -6.22 -41.12 -15.03
N MET A 134 -6.16 -40.17 -15.97
CA MET A 134 -6.93 -38.94 -15.92
C MET A 134 -8.39 -39.17 -16.34
N PRO A 135 -9.38 -38.73 -15.53
CA PRO A 135 -10.78 -38.81 -15.90
C PRO A 135 -11.08 -38.04 -17.19
N GLU A 136 -11.90 -38.63 -18.07
CA GLU A 136 -12.19 -38.07 -19.39
C GLU A 136 -12.69 -36.61 -19.33
N LYS A 137 -13.66 -36.36 -18.45
CA LYS A 137 -14.24 -35.01 -18.27
C LYS A 137 -13.21 -33.96 -17.80
N PHE A 138 -12.24 -34.38 -16.99
CA PHE A 138 -11.16 -33.49 -16.54
C PHE A 138 -10.27 -33.14 -17.75
N TYR A 139 -9.88 -34.16 -18.52
CA TYR A 139 -9.06 -33.98 -19.72
C TYR A 139 -9.75 -33.12 -20.79
N GLU A 140 -11.03 -33.36 -21.09
CA GLU A 140 -11.80 -32.56 -22.06
C GLU A 140 -11.83 -31.07 -21.70
N THR A 141 -11.83 -30.75 -20.40
CA THR A 141 -11.75 -29.37 -19.91
C THR A 141 -10.32 -28.85 -19.98
N ALA A 142 -9.35 -29.65 -19.53
CA ALA A 142 -7.94 -29.30 -19.51
C ALA A 142 -7.35 -29.04 -20.89
N TYR A 143 -7.71 -29.86 -21.90
CA TYR A 143 -7.24 -29.72 -23.27
C TYR A 143 -7.57 -28.35 -23.88
N LYS A 144 -8.68 -27.72 -23.45
CA LYS A 144 -9.09 -26.39 -23.92
C LYS A 144 -8.16 -25.25 -23.46
N GLY A 145 -7.37 -25.46 -22.41
CA GLY A 145 -6.33 -24.50 -22.01
C GLY A 145 -5.21 -24.50 -23.05
N PRO A 146 -4.32 -25.51 -23.10
CA PRO A 146 -3.10 -25.42 -23.89
C PRO A 146 -3.33 -25.31 -25.39
N SER A 147 -4.47 -25.79 -25.90
CA SER A 147 -4.83 -25.64 -27.33
C SER A 147 -5.26 -24.22 -27.73
N SER A 148 -5.49 -23.32 -26.78
CA SER A 148 -6.06 -21.98 -26.97
C SER A 148 -5.32 -20.88 -26.18
N SER A 149 -4.12 -21.19 -25.70
CA SER A 149 -3.39 -20.38 -24.74
C SER A 149 -1.94 -20.17 -25.13
N ASN A 150 -1.34 -19.13 -24.56
CA ASN A 150 0.10 -19.09 -24.37
C ASN A 150 0.45 -20.02 -23.20
N CYS A 151 1.31 -21.00 -23.45
CA CYS A 151 1.78 -21.94 -22.43
C CYS A 151 3.24 -21.63 -22.06
N SER A 152 3.59 -21.74 -20.79
CA SER A 152 4.99 -21.61 -20.36
C SER A 152 5.35 -22.59 -19.26
N TYR A 153 6.65 -22.78 -19.09
CA TYR A 153 7.25 -23.55 -18.01
C TYR A 153 8.43 -22.79 -17.41
N GLY A 154 8.60 -22.88 -16.09
CA GLY A 154 9.82 -22.43 -15.41
C GLY A 154 9.73 -21.06 -14.73
N TYR A 155 8.61 -20.35 -14.86
CA TYR A 155 8.38 -19.13 -14.09
C TYR A 155 7.86 -19.48 -12.69
N ASN A 156 8.18 -18.65 -11.69
CA ASN A 156 7.75 -18.87 -10.29
C ASN A 156 6.29 -18.44 -10.05
N ASN A 157 5.77 -17.55 -10.91
CA ASN A 157 4.41 -17.06 -10.84
C ASN A 157 3.85 -16.60 -12.19
N ILE A 158 2.54 -16.32 -12.20
CA ILE A 158 1.77 -15.92 -13.38
C ILE A 158 2.19 -14.54 -13.88
N LEU A 159 2.49 -13.59 -12.99
CA LEU A 159 2.93 -12.25 -13.39
C LEU A 159 4.19 -12.31 -14.28
N SER A 160 5.17 -13.13 -13.88
CA SER A 160 6.42 -13.31 -14.64
C SER A 160 6.17 -13.96 -16.01
N THR A 161 5.13 -14.78 -16.16
CA THR A 161 4.81 -15.40 -17.45
C THR A 161 4.31 -14.37 -18.44
N ILE A 162 3.54 -13.36 -18.00
CA ILE A 162 3.10 -12.24 -18.85
C ILE A 162 4.30 -11.48 -19.43
N PHE A 163 5.31 -11.18 -18.62
CA PHE A 163 6.53 -10.53 -19.11
C PHE A 163 7.36 -11.46 -20.00
N GLY A 164 7.44 -12.75 -19.68
CA GLY A 164 8.08 -13.76 -20.52
C GLY A 164 7.45 -13.86 -21.91
N TYR A 165 6.11 -13.86 -21.98
CA TYR A 165 5.35 -13.86 -23.24
C TYR A 165 5.53 -12.54 -24.01
N MET A 166 5.65 -11.41 -23.32
CA MET A 166 5.95 -10.13 -23.97
C MET A 166 7.41 -10.01 -24.40
N ASP A 167 8.35 -10.70 -23.77
CA ASP A 167 9.74 -10.76 -24.21
C ASP A 167 9.87 -11.65 -25.45
N ASP A 168 9.54 -12.93 -25.37
CA ASP A 168 9.49 -13.86 -26.53
C ASP A 168 10.73 -13.85 -27.47
N SER A 169 11.89 -13.39 -26.96
CA SER A 169 13.10 -13.14 -27.74
C SER A 169 14.11 -14.27 -27.66
N ASP A 170 13.75 -15.38 -27.02
CA ASP A 170 14.59 -16.57 -26.95
C ASP A 170 14.69 -17.24 -28.33
N SER A 171 15.71 -18.08 -28.50
CA SER A 171 16.03 -18.70 -29.79
C SER A 171 14.91 -19.55 -30.37
N SER A 172 13.97 -20.03 -29.54
CA SER A 172 12.86 -20.86 -30.00
C SER A 172 11.72 -20.02 -30.52
N ASN A 173 11.59 -18.74 -30.14
CA ASN A 173 10.41 -17.90 -30.41
C ASN A 173 10.69 -16.61 -31.19
N ILE A 174 11.94 -16.11 -31.19
CA ILE A 174 12.31 -14.82 -31.79
C ILE A 174 11.95 -14.71 -33.27
N ASP A 175 11.84 -15.81 -34.00
CA ASP A 175 11.43 -15.86 -35.39
C ASP A 175 9.99 -15.40 -35.64
N ARG A 176 9.14 -15.42 -34.61
CA ARG A 176 7.70 -15.16 -34.75
C ARG A 176 7.13 -14.24 -33.69
N VAL A 177 7.75 -14.16 -32.51
CA VAL A 177 7.25 -13.44 -31.31
C VAL A 177 5.75 -13.68 -31.06
N GLY A 178 5.35 -14.94 -31.20
CA GLY A 178 3.96 -15.37 -31.25
C GLY A 178 3.21 -15.14 -29.95
N HIS A 179 3.83 -15.38 -28.78
CA HIS A 179 3.18 -15.17 -27.50
C HIS A 179 2.85 -13.69 -27.28
N ARG A 180 3.79 -12.80 -27.61
CA ARG A 180 3.60 -11.34 -27.56
C ARG A 180 2.42 -10.93 -28.44
N ARG A 181 2.38 -11.43 -29.67
CA ARG A 181 1.32 -11.09 -30.64
C ARG A 181 -0.05 -11.54 -30.17
N TRP A 182 -0.15 -12.68 -29.48
CA TRP A 182 -1.40 -13.12 -28.87
C TRP A 182 -1.86 -12.21 -27.72
N LEU A 183 -0.96 -11.73 -26.86
CA LEU A 183 -1.31 -10.79 -25.79
C LEU A 183 -1.70 -9.40 -26.32
N LEU A 184 -1.06 -8.96 -27.39
CA LEU A 184 -1.36 -7.70 -28.09
C LEU A 184 -2.47 -7.85 -29.14
N ASN A 185 -3.09 -9.02 -29.26
CA ASN A 185 -4.15 -9.29 -30.23
C ASN A 185 -5.32 -8.31 -30.03
N PRO A 186 -5.70 -7.48 -31.02
CA PRO A 186 -6.72 -6.45 -30.81
C PRO A 186 -8.11 -7.01 -30.41
N PRO A 187 -8.62 -8.11 -31.00
CA PRO A 187 -9.87 -8.74 -30.58
C PRO A 187 -9.91 -9.28 -29.13
N LEU A 188 -8.78 -9.46 -28.45
CA LEU A 188 -8.74 -9.96 -27.08
C LEU A 188 -9.44 -8.98 -26.13
N GLN A 189 -10.49 -9.45 -25.45
CA GLN A 189 -11.22 -8.72 -24.40
C GLN A 189 -11.48 -9.60 -23.16
N LYS A 190 -11.48 -10.92 -23.32
CA LYS A 190 -11.58 -11.91 -22.25
C LYS A 190 -10.32 -12.76 -22.17
N THR A 191 -9.86 -13.02 -20.96
CA THR A 191 -8.73 -13.93 -20.72
C THR A 191 -8.98 -14.81 -19.50
N GLY A 192 -8.07 -15.74 -19.25
CA GLY A 192 -8.05 -16.57 -18.04
C GLY A 192 -6.63 -17.06 -17.80
N PHE A 193 -6.27 -17.25 -16.53
CA PHE A 193 -4.92 -17.66 -16.14
C PHE A 193 -4.97 -18.96 -15.35
N GLY A 194 -3.96 -19.80 -15.57
CA GLY A 194 -3.74 -21.04 -14.86
C GLY A 194 -2.29 -21.20 -14.44
N TYR A 195 -2.08 -21.88 -13.31
CA TYR A 195 -0.76 -22.20 -12.80
C TYR A 195 -0.76 -23.51 -11.99
N CYS A 196 0.23 -24.37 -12.23
CA CYS A 196 0.48 -25.61 -11.49
C CYS A 196 1.94 -26.04 -11.66
N GLU A 197 2.69 -26.27 -10.57
CA GLU A 197 4.06 -26.83 -10.62
C GLU A 197 5.01 -26.15 -11.62
N ARG A 198 4.94 -24.80 -11.74
CA ARG A 198 5.70 -23.95 -12.69
C ARG A 198 5.25 -24.00 -14.15
N TYR A 199 4.22 -24.76 -14.47
CA TYR A 199 3.48 -24.63 -15.71
C TYR A 199 2.45 -23.51 -15.58
N SER A 200 2.39 -22.66 -16.60
CA SER A 200 1.36 -21.62 -16.71
C SER A 200 0.68 -21.68 -18.06
N ASP A 201 -0.59 -21.32 -18.03
CA ASP A 201 -1.48 -21.33 -19.17
C ASP A 201 -2.24 -19.99 -19.14
N THR A 202 -2.14 -19.20 -20.20
CA THR A 202 -2.84 -17.91 -20.34
C THR A 202 -3.70 -17.94 -21.59
N TYR A 203 -5.01 -17.93 -21.39
CA TYR A 203 -5.97 -18.04 -22.48
C TYR A 203 -6.00 -16.74 -23.30
N VAL A 204 -5.70 -16.86 -24.59
CA VAL A 204 -5.51 -15.73 -25.52
C VAL A 204 -6.33 -15.84 -26.80
N PHE A 205 -6.98 -16.99 -27.02
CA PHE A 205 -7.85 -17.26 -28.16
C PHE A 205 -9.26 -16.73 -27.89
N ASP A 206 -9.36 -15.40 -27.82
CA ASP A 206 -10.61 -14.67 -27.69
C ASP A 206 -10.82 -13.69 -28.86
N TRP A 207 -12.04 -13.73 -29.39
CA TRP A 207 -12.50 -12.89 -30.49
C TRP A 207 -13.86 -12.25 -30.16
N SER A 208 -14.21 -12.20 -28.87
CA SER A 208 -15.52 -11.74 -28.43
C SER A 208 -15.72 -10.22 -28.47
N ARG A 209 -14.63 -9.44 -28.66
CA ARG A 209 -14.69 -7.98 -28.76
C ARG A 209 -15.59 -7.55 -29.92
N LYS A 210 -16.65 -6.82 -29.60
CA LYS A 210 -17.60 -6.29 -30.59
C LYS A 210 -17.06 -5.11 -31.39
N ASN A 211 -16.33 -4.21 -30.72
CA ASN A 211 -15.81 -3.00 -31.34
C ASN A 211 -14.50 -3.30 -32.07
N THR A 212 -14.45 -3.00 -33.36
CA THR A 212 -13.26 -3.24 -34.17
C THR A 212 -12.19 -2.21 -33.83
N ILE A 213 -10.96 -2.68 -33.59
CA ILE A 213 -9.82 -1.81 -33.38
C ILE A 213 -9.08 -1.64 -34.70
N LYS A 214 -9.03 -0.42 -35.22
CA LYS A 214 -8.22 -0.07 -36.41
C LYS A 214 -6.86 0.44 -35.97
N TYR A 215 -5.84 -0.02 -36.69
CA TYR A 215 -4.46 0.38 -36.48
C TYR A 215 -3.71 0.37 -37.81
N ASP A 216 -2.75 1.30 -37.95
CA ASP A 216 -1.81 1.29 -39.07
C ASP A 216 -0.72 0.24 -38.83
N PHE A 217 -0.15 0.23 -37.63
CA PHE A 217 0.73 -0.82 -37.13
C PHE A 217 0.70 -0.83 -35.59
N ILE A 218 1.06 -1.96 -35.00
CA ILE A 218 1.32 -2.11 -33.56
C ILE A 218 2.80 -2.42 -33.39
N ALA A 219 3.49 -1.62 -32.59
CA ALA A 219 4.92 -1.76 -32.34
C ALA A 219 5.20 -2.16 -30.89
N TRP A 220 6.22 -2.99 -30.70
CA TRP A 220 6.85 -3.24 -29.41
C TRP A 220 8.37 -3.17 -29.61
N PRO A 221 9.11 -2.22 -28.98
CA PRO A 221 8.66 -1.12 -28.13
C PRO A 221 7.55 -0.25 -28.71
N ALA A 222 6.71 0.29 -27.82
CA ALA A 222 5.62 1.14 -28.23
C ALA A 222 6.12 2.46 -28.83
N LYS A 223 5.40 2.96 -29.84
CA LYS A 223 5.63 4.28 -30.43
C LYS A 223 5.52 5.38 -29.36
N ASN A 224 6.31 6.43 -29.53
CA ASN A 224 6.46 7.61 -28.70
C ASN A 224 7.17 7.35 -27.37
N TYR A 225 6.58 6.58 -26.44
CA TYR A 225 7.13 6.41 -25.11
C TYR A 225 7.08 4.95 -24.64
N MET A 226 8.23 4.45 -24.16
CA MET A 226 8.37 3.08 -23.69
C MET A 226 9.02 3.05 -22.29
N PRO A 227 8.41 2.38 -21.30
CA PRO A 227 9.07 2.05 -20.03
C PRO A 227 10.36 1.25 -20.24
N VAL A 228 11.47 1.73 -19.69
CA VAL A 228 12.76 1.03 -19.77
C VAL A 228 12.75 -0.27 -18.96
N GLU A 229 11.92 -0.36 -17.92
CA GLU A 229 11.76 -1.55 -17.08
C GLU A 229 11.14 -2.75 -17.83
N LEU A 230 10.54 -2.52 -19.00
CA LEU A 230 10.03 -3.55 -19.91
C LEU A 230 11.03 -3.90 -21.02
N MET A 231 12.25 -3.35 -20.96
CA MET A 231 13.28 -3.46 -21.98
C MET A 231 14.55 -4.07 -21.40
N HIS A 232 15.24 -4.87 -22.23
CA HIS A 232 16.59 -5.35 -21.94
C HIS A 232 17.33 -5.55 -23.25
N ARG A 233 18.66 -5.64 -23.21
CA ARG A 233 19.50 -5.64 -24.41
C ARG A 233 19.16 -6.71 -25.46
N ASN A 234 18.57 -7.85 -25.05
CA ASN A 234 18.26 -8.96 -25.94
C ASN A 234 16.79 -8.98 -26.40
N ILE A 235 15.97 -8.00 -26.02
CA ILE A 235 14.56 -7.96 -26.43
C ILE A 235 14.42 -7.66 -27.92
N ALA A 236 13.62 -8.46 -28.61
CA ALA A 236 13.30 -8.30 -30.02
C ALA A 236 12.23 -7.23 -30.21
N TRP A 237 12.51 -6.27 -31.08
CA TRP A 237 11.54 -5.31 -31.56
C TRP A 237 10.64 -5.98 -32.59
N SER A 238 9.36 -5.61 -32.59
CA SER A 238 8.37 -6.14 -33.52
C SER A 238 7.41 -5.06 -33.98
N VAL A 239 7.10 -5.04 -35.27
CA VAL A 239 6.09 -4.16 -35.88
C VAL A 239 5.11 -5.03 -36.66
N ASN A 240 3.88 -5.16 -36.15
CA ASN A 240 2.78 -5.82 -36.83
C ASN A 240 2.04 -4.81 -37.71
N LEU A 241 2.03 -5.05 -39.02
CA LEU A 241 1.36 -4.19 -39.98
C LEU A 241 -0.16 -4.41 -39.95
N GLY A 242 -0.92 -3.33 -40.06
CA GLY A 242 -2.38 -3.35 -40.13
C GLY A 242 -2.91 -3.94 -41.43
N ASP A 243 -4.23 -4.10 -41.48
CA ASP A 243 -4.91 -4.82 -42.56
C ASP A 243 -4.71 -4.20 -43.95
N GLU A 244 -4.50 -2.88 -44.03
CA GLU A 244 -4.29 -2.13 -45.27
C GLU A 244 -2.96 -2.43 -45.96
N TYR A 245 -1.97 -2.95 -45.24
CA TYR A 245 -0.68 -3.33 -45.83
C TYR A 245 -0.78 -4.67 -46.54
N ASP A 246 -0.05 -4.84 -47.63
CA ASP A 246 0.15 -6.16 -48.23
C ASP A 246 1.04 -7.04 -47.33
N TYR A 247 1.11 -8.34 -47.60
CA TYR A 247 2.01 -9.22 -46.86
C TYR A 247 3.47 -8.84 -47.14
N PRO A 248 4.24 -8.42 -46.12
CA PRO A 248 5.62 -8.04 -46.31
C PRO A 248 6.47 -9.26 -46.70
N SER A 249 7.47 -9.02 -47.54
CA SER A 249 8.44 -10.02 -47.98
C SER A 249 9.79 -9.71 -47.36
N ILE A 250 10.41 -10.73 -46.74
CA ILE A 250 11.75 -10.59 -46.14
C ILE A 250 12.82 -10.12 -47.14
N ASN A 251 12.61 -10.36 -48.45
CA ASN A 251 13.54 -9.92 -49.49
C ASN A 251 13.53 -8.41 -49.71
N ASP A 252 12.40 -7.77 -49.42
CA ASP A 252 12.12 -6.39 -49.79
C ASP A 252 12.21 -5.46 -48.59
N VAL A 253 11.79 -5.93 -47.41
CA VAL A 253 11.76 -5.13 -46.19
C VAL A 253 13.16 -4.72 -45.76
N LYS A 254 13.30 -3.43 -45.45
CA LYS A 254 14.48 -2.84 -44.82
C LYS A 254 14.07 -1.98 -43.64
N VAL A 255 14.70 -2.21 -42.49
CA VAL A 255 14.52 -1.41 -41.27
C VAL A 255 15.80 -0.63 -40.99
N ILE A 256 15.67 0.66 -40.70
CA ILE A 256 16.74 1.52 -40.18
C ILE A 256 16.34 1.93 -38.77
N LEU A 257 17.19 1.63 -37.80
CA LEU A 257 17.06 2.05 -36.41
C LEU A 257 18.22 2.99 -36.09
N GLU A 258 17.94 4.23 -35.69
CA GLU A 258 18.96 5.19 -35.27
C GLU A 258 18.72 5.57 -33.81
N ARG A 259 19.71 5.35 -32.94
CA ARG A 259 19.70 5.93 -31.60
C ARG A 259 20.22 7.37 -31.68
N LYS A 260 19.38 8.35 -31.37
CA LYS A 260 19.71 9.77 -31.52
C LYS A 260 20.76 10.26 -30.54
N ASN A 261 20.84 9.64 -29.37
CA ASN A 261 21.72 10.06 -28.28
C ASN A 261 23.20 9.97 -28.67
N ASP A 262 23.58 8.95 -29.44
CA ASP A 262 24.97 8.71 -29.87
C ASP A 262 25.14 8.57 -31.39
N GLY A 263 24.05 8.65 -32.17
CA GLY A 263 24.06 8.50 -33.62
C GLY A 263 24.28 7.07 -34.12
N LYS A 264 24.28 6.06 -33.22
CA LYS A 264 24.46 4.67 -33.62
C LYS A 264 23.28 4.22 -34.47
N THR A 265 23.58 3.66 -35.64
CA THR A 265 22.59 3.22 -36.62
C THR A 265 22.73 1.75 -36.91
N TRP A 266 21.61 1.04 -36.92
CA TRP A 266 21.50 -0.33 -37.38
C TRP A 266 20.60 -0.39 -38.60
N VAL A 267 21.02 -1.17 -39.60
CA VAL A 267 20.23 -1.44 -40.79
C VAL A 267 19.98 -2.93 -40.88
N PHE A 268 18.71 -3.32 -40.90
CA PHE A 268 18.27 -4.72 -40.94
C PHE A 268 17.65 -5.02 -42.30
N SER A 269 18.12 -6.10 -42.93
CA SER A 269 17.60 -6.63 -44.18
C SER A 269 17.99 -8.10 -44.34
N ARG A 270 17.42 -8.80 -45.32
CA ARG A 270 17.87 -10.17 -45.65
C ARG A 270 19.34 -10.25 -46.01
N ASN A 271 19.92 -9.17 -46.56
CA ASN A 271 21.31 -9.13 -47.01
C ASN A 271 22.32 -8.94 -45.85
N GLY A 272 21.83 -8.86 -44.62
CA GLY A 272 22.64 -8.71 -43.43
C GLY A 272 22.18 -7.55 -42.55
N ILE A 273 22.79 -7.50 -41.38
CA ILE A 273 22.58 -6.47 -40.36
C ILE A 273 23.87 -5.66 -40.28
N SER A 274 23.75 -4.33 -40.35
CA SER A 274 24.87 -3.43 -40.05
C SER A 274 24.75 -2.88 -38.62
N GLY A 275 25.87 -2.54 -38.00
CA GLY A 275 25.90 -1.96 -36.64
C GLY A 275 26.16 -2.96 -35.50
N GLY A 276 26.51 -4.21 -35.82
CA GLY A 276 27.00 -5.24 -34.87
C GLY A 276 26.78 -6.67 -35.39
N ASP A 277 27.43 -7.65 -34.75
CA ASP A 277 27.45 -9.05 -35.20
C ASP A 277 26.31 -9.90 -34.59
N ASN A 278 25.68 -9.41 -33.51
CA ASN A 278 24.66 -10.17 -32.76
C ASN A 278 23.20 -9.72 -33.03
N GLY A 279 22.98 -8.93 -34.08
CA GLY A 279 21.63 -8.48 -34.44
C GLY A 279 20.71 -9.62 -34.90
N TYR A 280 19.41 -9.36 -34.92
CA TYR A 280 18.42 -10.27 -35.52
C TYR A 280 17.49 -9.54 -36.50
N PHE A 281 17.03 -10.24 -37.54
CA PHE A 281 16.02 -9.75 -38.48
C PHE A 281 15.19 -10.89 -39.06
N ASN A 282 13.87 -10.75 -39.06
CA ASN A 282 12.95 -11.66 -39.74
C ASN A 282 11.65 -10.95 -40.16
N VAL A 283 10.91 -11.58 -41.08
CA VAL A 283 9.52 -11.24 -41.37
C VAL A 283 8.67 -12.51 -41.24
N ASP A 284 7.70 -12.50 -40.33
CA ASP A 284 6.78 -13.61 -40.12
C ASP A 284 5.34 -13.21 -40.50
N ASN A 285 4.75 -14.02 -41.39
CA ASN A 285 3.42 -13.81 -41.91
C ASN A 285 2.37 -14.80 -41.36
N ASN A 286 2.78 -15.71 -40.48
CA ASN A 286 1.88 -16.65 -39.83
C ASN A 286 0.93 -15.90 -38.88
N ASN A 287 -0.22 -16.50 -38.56
CA ASN A 287 -1.22 -15.83 -37.72
C ASN A 287 -1.07 -16.23 -36.23
N TYR A 288 -0.49 -15.34 -35.44
CA TYR A 288 -0.44 -15.43 -33.98
C TYR A 288 -1.31 -14.33 -33.35
N GLY A 289 -2.57 -14.26 -33.76
CA GLY A 289 -3.53 -13.19 -33.45
C GLY A 289 -3.42 -12.02 -34.42
N MET A 290 -2.20 -11.64 -34.78
CA MET A 290 -1.91 -10.62 -35.79
C MET A 290 -0.90 -11.18 -36.80
N PRO A 291 -1.15 -11.19 -38.13
CA PRO A 291 -0.15 -11.54 -39.15
C PRO A 291 0.82 -10.37 -39.45
N LYS A 292 1.61 -10.47 -40.52
CA LYS A 292 2.44 -9.38 -41.10
C LYS A 292 3.40 -8.72 -40.10
N CYS A 293 4.20 -9.53 -39.42
CA CYS A 293 5.12 -9.06 -38.38
C CYS A 293 6.54 -8.89 -38.94
N ILE A 294 7.11 -7.69 -38.76
CA ILE A 294 8.52 -7.40 -39.02
C ILE A 294 9.24 -7.41 -37.67
N ILE A 295 10.27 -8.24 -37.55
CA ILE A 295 10.98 -8.49 -36.29
C ILE A 295 12.45 -8.11 -36.46
N PHE A 296 13.00 -7.36 -35.52
CA PHE A 296 14.41 -6.96 -35.55
C PHE A 296 14.97 -6.78 -34.14
N ARG A 297 16.28 -6.95 -33.98
CA ARG A 297 16.96 -6.70 -32.70
C ARG A 297 18.33 -6.08 -32.94
N PRO A 298 18.61 -4.87 -32.43
CA PRO A 298 19.94 -4.29 -32.53
C PRO A 298 20.95 -5.03 -31.63
N ASP A 299 22.22 -4.97 -32.01
CA ASP A 299 23.33 -5.31 -31.12
C ASP A 299 23.67 -4.09 -30.26
N ILE A 300 23.16 -4.09 -29.02
CA ILE A 300 23.21 -2.98 -28.08
C ILE A 300 23.55 -3.49 -26.67
N ASP A 301 24.18 -2.66 -25.83
CA ASP A 301 24.55 -3.04 -24.46
C ASP A 301 23.36 -3.02 -23.49
N GLY A 302 22.36 -2.19 -23.77
CA GLY A 302 21.17 -1.98 -22.95
C GLY A 302 20.39 -0.76 -23.41
N TYR A 303 19.28 -0.50 -22.74
CA TYR A 303 18.45 0.69 -22.95
C TYR A 303 18.53 1.54 -21.69
N GLU A 304 18.68 2.85 -21.86
CA GLU A 304 18.70 3.81 -20.76
C GLU A 304 17.50 4.74 -20.83
N ALA A 305 17.09 5.29 -19.69
CA ALA A 305 16.10 6.36 -19.67
C ALA A 305 16.60 7.54 -20.53
N ASN A 306 15.69 8.10 -21.33
CA ASN A 306 15.95 9.15 -22.34
C ASN A 306 16.70 8.69 -23.60
N ASP A 307 16.96 7.40 -23.80
CA ASP A 307 17.31 6.92 -25.14
C ASP A 307 16.18 7.22 -26.12
N ILE A 308 16.50 7.84 -27.26
CA ILE A 308 15.55 8.13 -28.33
C ILE A 308 15.97 7.34 -29.57
N PHE A 309 15.05 6.55 -30.11
CA PHE A 309 15.24 5.76 -31.31
C PHE A 309 14.29 6.22 -32.42
N ASP A 310 14.84 6.53 -33.59
CA ASP A 310 14.07 6.69 -34.81
C ASP A 310 14.05 5.38 -35.59
N VAL A 311 12.85 4.91 -35.96
CA VAL A 311 12.63 3.70 -36.75
C VAL A 311 12.07 4.10 -38.11
N THR A 312 12.71 3.63 -39.18
CA THR A 312 12.21 3.75 -40.55
C THR A 312 12.09 2.37 -41.18
N ILE A 313 10.91 2.02 -41.69
CA ILE A 313 10.63 0.75 -42.38
C ILE A 313 10.22 1.04 -43.81
N THR A 314 10.94 0.45 -44.75
CA THR A 314 10.72 0.57 -46.22
C THR A 314 10.62 -0.81 -46.86
N GLY A 315 10.25 -0.86 -48.14
CA GLY A 315 10.07 -2.13 -48.86
C GLY A 315 8.74 -2.84 -48.53
N ILE A 316 7.77 -2.07 -48.03
CA ILE A 316 6.39 -2.50 -47.77
C ILE A 316 5.44 -1.79 -48.73
N SER A 317 4.21 -2.28 -48.84
CA SER A 317 3.20 -1.68 -49.73
C SER A 317 1.80 -1.73 -49.12
N LYS A 318 0.92 -0.85 -49.60
CA LYS A 318 -0.53 -0.86 -49.35
C LYS A 318 -1.28 -0.98 -50.67
N GLY A 319 -1.98 -2.08 -50.89
CA GLY A 319 -2.70 -2.33 -52.16
C GLY A 319 -1.80 -2.25 -53.39
N GLY A 320 -0.55 -2.73 -53.27
CA GLY A 320 0.48 -2.71 -54.31
C GLY A 320 1.24 -1.39 -54.47
N SER A 321 0.85 -0.31 -53.77
CA SER A 321 1.56 0.96 -53.80
C SER A 321 2.67 1.00 -52.73
N PRO A 322 3.91 1.42 -53.05
CA PRO A 322 4.97 1.53 -52.07
C PRO A 322 4.56 2.38 -50.86
N ALA A 323 4.89 1.90 -49.67
CA ALA A 323 4.61 2.56 -48.40
C ALA A 323 5.86 2.60 -47.51
N GLU A 324 5.83 3.46 -46.52
CA GLU A 324 6.90 3.65 -45.54
C GLU A 324 6.30 3.92 -44.16
N ILE A 325 6.88 3.33 -43.12
CA ILE A 325 6.57 3.64 -41.73
C ILE A 325 7.74 4.39 -41.11
N ARG A 326 7.44 5.50 -40.42
CA ARG A 326 8.39 6.22 -39.56
C ARG A 326 7.77 6.45 -38.18
N TYR A 327 8.51 6.13 -37.13
CA TYR A 327 8.11 6.44 -35.76
C TYR A 327 9.33 6.56 -34.84
N THR A 328 9.12 7.22 -33.71
CA THR A 328 10.14 7.39 -32.67
C THR A 328 9.75 6.62 -31.43
N VAL A 329 10.73 6.16 -30.65
CA VAL A 329 10.56 5.57 -29.32
C VAL A 329 11.49 6.30 -28.36
N GLN A 330 10.93 6.94 -27.34
CA GLN A 330 11.67 7.51 -26.23
C GLN A 330 11.53 6.62 -25.00
N MET A 331 12.66 6.12 -24.49
CA MET A 331 12.71 5.35 -23.26
C MET A 331 12.54 6.26 -22.04
N PHE A 332 11.86 5.80 -21.00
CA PHE A 332 11.73 6.53 -19.73
C PHE A 332 11.60 5.58 -18.54
N ASN A 333 11.96 6.04 -17.34
CA ASN A 333 11.72 5.31 -16.09
C ASN A 333 10.23 5.36 -15.75
N LEU A 334 9.57 4.21 -15.73
CA LEU A 334 8.19 4.11 -15.27
C LEU A 334 8.10 4.30 -13.76
N LEU A 335 8.96 3.61 -13.01
CA LEU A 335 8.98 3.64 -11.56
C LEU A 335 9.80 4.83 -11.06
N GLN A 336 9.22 5.56 -10.11
CA GLN A 336 9.87 6.71 -9.46
C GLN A 336 9.81 6.56 -7.94
N PRO A 337 10.83 7.03 -7.20
CA PRO A 337 10.81 7.00 -5.74
C PRO A 337 9.59 7.76 -5.22
N ALA A 338 8.82 7.12 -4.34
CA ALA A 338 7.66 7.73 -3.69
C ALA A 338 7.94 8.04 -2.20
N PRO A 339 7.13 8.90 -1.57
CA PRO A 339 7.26 9.19 -0.14
C PRO A 339 7.25 7.93 0.72
N VAL A 340 8.21 7.80 1.63
CA VAL A 340 8.16 6.78 2.67
C VAL A 340 7.14 7.20 3.72
N LYS A 341 6.29 6.26 4.10
CA LYS A 341 5.26 6.44 5.14
C LYS A 341 5.52 5.46 6.29
N ALA A 342 5.02 5.79 7.47
CA ALA A 342 5.02 4.92 8.63
C ALA A 342 3.57 4.58 9.02
N ASP A 343 3.34 3.36 9.51
CA ASP A 343 2.03 2.93 10.01
C ASP A 343 1.63 3.64 11.32
N LYS A 344 2.64 4.08 12.09
CA LYS A 344 2.48 4.83 13.34
C LYS A 344 2.70 6.33 13.09
N LYS A 345 1.74 7.13 13.57
CA LYS A 345 1.90 8.59 13.62
C LYS A 345 3.05 8.95 14.55
N GLU A 346 3.74 10.03 14.24
CA GLU A 346 4.70 10.63 15.17
C GLU A 346 4.02 11.05 16.48
N GLY A 347 4.75 10.97 17.60
CA GLY A 347 4.22 11.31 18.91
C GLY A 347 4.87 10.55 20.06
N THR A 348 4.23 10.66 21.23
CA THR A 348 4.64 9.97 22.46
C THR A 348 3.90 8.65 22.61
N TYR A 349 4.65 7.58 22.87
CA TYR A 349 4.15 6.24 23.14
C TYR A 349 4.66 5.74 24.48
N LEU A 350 3.88 4.86 25.12
CA LEU A 350 4.28 4.20 26.36
C LEU A 350 4.97 2.88 26.03
N ASN A 351 6.17 2.68 26.57
CA ASN A 351 7.00 1.50 26.36
C ASN A 351 7.34 1.22 24.88
N GLY A 352 8.05 0.12 24.63
CA GLY A 352 8.53 -0.21 23.29
C GLY A 352 7.42 -0.62 22.32
N MET A 353 7.65 -0.35 21.04
CA MET A 353 6.69 -0.56 19.94
C MET A 353 7.40 -0.90 18.64
N GLU A 354 6.64 -1.43 17.68
CA GLU A 354 7.10 -1.63 16.30
C GLU A 354 6.56 -0.52 15.39
N VAL A 355 7.42 -0.03 14.51
CA VAL A 355 7.10 0.91 13.44
C VAL A 355 7.35 0.24 12.09
N ALA A 356 6.29 0.06 11.31
CA ALA A 356 6.36 -0.43 9.95
C ALA A 356 6.46 0.74 8.96
N LEU A 357 7.44 0.66 8.05
CA LEU A 357 7.60 1.58 6.93
C LEU A 357 7.00 0.99 5.65
N PHE A 358 6.49 1.86 4.77
CA PHE A 358 5.98 1.46 3.46
C PHE A 358 6.13 2.56 2.42
N CYS A 359 6.10 2.17 1.14
CA CYS A 359 6.23 3.02 -0.03
C CYS A 359 5.16 2.62 -1.05
N GLU A 360 4.55 3.58 -1.75
CA GLU A 360 3.50 3.30 -2.74
C GLU A 360 4.06 2.87 -4.10
N THR A 361 5.34 3.16 -4.39
CA THR A 361 6.00 2.66 -5.60
C THR A 361 6.35 1.19 -5.40
N PRO A 362 5.76 0.26 -6.18
CA PRO A 362 6.14 -1.14 -6.12
C PRO A 362 7.61 -1.32 -6.49
N ASP A 363 8.25 -2.34 -5.93
CA ASP A 363 9.68 -2.65 -6.08
C ASP A 363 10.66 -1.61 -5.49
N ALA A 364 10.20 -0.47 -4.95
CA ALA A 364 11.10 0.50 -4.33
C ALA A 364 11.65 -0.02 -3.01
N ASP A 365 12.97 -0.04 -2.89
CA ASP A 365 13.65 -0.34 -1.64
C ASP A 365 13.48 0.81 -0.66
N ILE A 366 13.37 0.50 0.63
CA ILE A 366 13.36 1.50 1.70
C ILE A 366 14.66 1.36 2.49
N TYR A 367 15.38 2.48 2.67
CA TYR A 367 16.57 2.55 3.51
C TYR A 367 16.34 3.53 4.66
N TYR A 368 16.80 3.18 5.86
CA TYR A 368 16.53 3.98 7.05
C TYR A 368 17.68 4.04 8.06
N THR A 369 17.59 5.01 8.95
CA THR A 369 18.45 5.22 10.12
C THR A 369 17.57 5.50 11.34
N THR A 370 18.07 5.18 12.54
CA THR A 370 17.37 5.37 13.83
C THR A 370 18.12 6.33 14.76
N ASP A 371 19.30 6.80 14.35
CA ASP A 371 20.16 7.75 15.07
C ASP A 371 19.98 9.20 14.58
N GLY A 372 19.06 9.44 13.64
CA GLY A 372 18.80 10.74 13.03
C GLY A 372 19.77 11.16 11.92
N SER A 373 20.75 10.32 11.54
CA SER A 373 21.61 10.55 10.38
C SER A 373 20.82 10.45 9.06
N ILE A 374 21.31 11.08 7.98
CA ILE A 374 20.63 11.03 6.67
C ILE A 374 20.80 9.62 6.07
N PRO A 375 19.72 8.91 5.72
CA PRO A 375 19.83 7.59 5.12
C PRO A 375 20.36 7.68 3.69
N THR A 376 21.05 6.63 3.27
CA THR A 376 21.54 6.41 1.90
C THR A 376 21.26 4.96 1.51
N PRO A 377 21.43 4.56 0.23
CA PRO A 377 21.36 3.14 -0.17
C PRO A 377 22.40 2.20 0.50
N LYS A 378 23.29 2.73 1.35
CA LYS A 378 24.22 1.96 2.20
C LYS A 378 23.76 1.86 3.67
N SER A 379 22.66 2.50 4.03
CA SER A 379 22.06 2.45 5.37
C SER A 379 21.30 1.13 5.57
N ASN A 380 20.54 1.01 6.67
CA ASN A 380 19.78 -0.21 6.94
C ASN A 380 18.71 -0.41 5.87
N TRP A 381 18.74 -1.53 5.17
CA TRP A 381 17.68 -1.94 4.26
C TRP A 381 16.49 -2.44 5.07
N TYR A 382 15.30 -1.91 4.77
CA TYR A 382 14.09 -2.23 5.49
C TYR A 382 13.54 -3.60 5.05
N MET A 383 13.59 -4.57 5.96
CA MET A 383 13.12 -5.94 5.72
C MET A 383 11.90 -6.32 6.59
N GLY A 384 11.46 -5.42 7.48
CA GLY A 384 10.36 -5.66 8.41
C GLY A 384 10.26 -4.55 9.47
N PRO A 385 9.23 -4.58 10.32
CA PRO A 385 8.99 -3.55 11.32
C PRO A 385 10.19 -3.28 12.22
N ILE A 386 10.39 -2.01 12.56
CA ILE A 386 11.50 -1.53 13.38
C ILE A 386 11.03 -1.45 14.83
N TYR A 387 11.63 -2.26 15.71
CA TYR A 387 11.36 -2.17 17.14
C TYR A 387 12.13 -1.00 17.78
N ILE A 388 11.41 -0.13 18.50
CA ILE A 388 11.96 1.00 19.26
C ILE A 388 11.49 0.94 20.72
N ASP A 389 12.40 1.08 21.67
CA ASP A 389 12.14 1.05 23.13
C ASP A 389 12.61 2.33 23.85
N LYS A 390 13.15 3.28 23.10
CA LYS A 390 13.63 4.58 23.54
C LYS A 390 13.26 5.63 22.50
N THR A 391 13.27 6.90 22.91
CA THR A 391 13.04 8.03 22.01
C THR A 391 13.97 7.95 20.80
N THR A 392 13.38 7.89 19.61
CA THR A 392 14.04 7.55 18.36
C THR A 392 13.57 8.49 17.25
N VAL A 393 14.53 8.94 16.43
CA VAL A 393 14.23 9.66 15.18
C VAL A 393 14.53 8.70 14.04
N ILE A 394 13.47 8.24 13.37
CA ILE A 394 13.62 7.40 12.18
C ILE A 394 13.69 8.33 10.97
N LYS A 395 14.75 8.23 10.17
CA LYS A 395 14.80 8.84 8.84
C LYS A 395 14.80 7.77 7.77
N ALA A 396 14.04 7.97 6.71
CA ALA A 396 13.93 6.99 5.63
C ALA A 396 13.88 7.65 4.25
N ILE A 397 14.38 6.91 3.25
CA ILE A 397 14.24 7.20 1.82
C ILE A 397 13.71 5.95 1.12
N SER A 398 12.95 6.13 0.05
CA SER A 398 12.76 5.08 -0.94
C SER A 398 13.79 5.23 -2.05
N TYR A 399 14.16 4.13 -2.69
CA TYR A 399 15.16 4.09 -3.75
C TYR A 399 14.73 3.13 -4.85
N ILE A 400 14.75 3.60 -6.09
CA ILE A 400 14.41 2.82 -7.29
C ILE A 400 15.10 3.46 -8.50
N ASN A 401 15.55 2.66 -9.47
CA ASN A 401 16.13 3.14 -10.73
C ASN A 401 17.30 4.14 -10.58
N GLY A 402 18.11 4.00 -9.53
CA GLY A 402 19.24 4.92 -9.29
C GLY A 402 18.85 6.24 -8.63
N GLU A 403 17.55 6.48 -8.41
CA GLU A 403 17.01 7.69 -7.83
C GLU A 403 16.49 7.42 -6.40
N GLN A 404 16.52 8.43 -5.54
CA GLN A 404 15.96 8.37 -4.18
C GLN A 404 14.85 9.39 -3.99
N SER A 405 13.94 9.11 -3.05
CA SER A 405 12.97 10.10 -2.59
C SER A 405 13.65 11.19 -1.75
N GLU A 406 12.88 12.24 -1.42
CA GLU A 406 13.20 13.10 -0.28
C GLU A 406 13.38 12.30 1.01
N VAL A 407 14.08 12.88 1.99
CA VAL A 407 14.27 12.28 3.31
C VAL A 407 13.03 12.51 4.17
N TYR A 408 12.35 11.44 4.56
CA TYR A 408 11.22 11.49 5.48
C TYR A 408 11.71 11.25 6.90
N THR A 409 11.25 12.09 7.83
CA THR A 409 11.66 12.04 9.25
C THR A 409 10.44 11.77 10.12
N PHE A 410 10.54 10.78 11.01
CA PHE A 410 9.51 10.41 11.97
C PHE A 410 10.06 10.54 13.39
N HIS A 411 9.35 11.29 14.24
CA HIS A 411 9.74 11.56 15.62
C HIS A 411 8.91 10.72 16.60
N TYR A 412 9.55 9.77 17.29
CA TYR A 412 8.91 8.93 18.30
C TYR A 412 9.53 9.19 19.67
N ASN A 413 8.73 9.66 20.62
CA ASN A 413 9.12 9.76 22.02
C ASN A 413 8.61 8.52 22.78
N ILE A 414 9.49 7.80 23.47
CA ILE A 414 9.11 6.60 24.21
C ILE A 414 9.23 6.88 25.71
N GLU A 415 8.09 6.87 26.38
CA GLU A 415 8.02 7.05 27.83
C GLU A 415 7.87 5.71 28.54
N GLN A 416 8.74 5.48 29.51
CA GLN A 416 8.80 4.21 30.24
C GLN A 416 7.78 4.19 31.38
N VAL A 417 6.89 3.19 31.37
CA VAL A 417 5.81 2.99 32.34
C VAL A 417 5.86 1.57 32.85
N SER A 418 5.63 1.35 34.15
CA SER A 418 5.52 -0.01 34.67
C SER A 418 4.31 -0.74 34.07
N GLU A 419 4.46 -2.02 33.70
CA GLU A 419 3.41 -2.79 33.00
C GLU A 419 2.04 -2.73 33.69
N TRP A 420 2.02 -2.74 35.02
CA TRP A 420 0.79 -2.68 35.82
C TRP A 420 0.00 -1.37 35.65
N ALA A 421 0.64 -0.30 35.20
CA ALA A 421 0.07 1.04 35.13
C ALA A 421 -0.33 1.49 33.70
N VAL A 422 0.10 0.76 32.66
CA VAL A 422 -0.05 1.20 31.25
C VAL A 422 -1.52 1.50 30.90
N SER A 423 -2.41 0.52 31.09
CA SER A 423 -3.84 0.65 30.74
C SER A 423 -4.53 1.80 31.50
N ASP A 424 -4.23 1.93 32.80
CA ASP A 424 -4.78 3.00 33.64
C ASP A 424 -4.26 4.37 33.19
N ILE A 425 -2.97 4.50 32.83
CA ILE A 425 -2.40 5.76 32.34
C ILE A 425 -2.97 6.16 30.98
N GLU A 426 -3.05 5.24 30.02
CA GLU A 426 -3.67 5.51 28.72
C GLU A 426 -5.12 6.00 28.89
N LYS A 427 -5.87 5.36 29.79
CA LYS A 427 -7.22 5.77 30.11
C LYS A 427 -7.25 7.17 30.73
N ALA A 428 -6.37 7.46 31.68
CA ALA A 428 -6.27 8.77 32.32
C ALA A 428 -5.89 9.88 31.33
N ILE A 429 -5.00 9.61 30.36
CA ILE A 429 -4.67 10.53 29.26
C ILE A 429 -5.92 10.78 28.40
N SER A 430 -6.66 9.73 28.03
CA SER A 430 -7.88 9.85 27.21
C SER A 430 -8.97 10.70 27.87
N LEU A 431 -9.04 10.64 29.21
CA LEU A 431 -9.95 11.44 30.05
C LEU A 431 -9.38 12.84 30.38
N LYS A 432 -8.20 13.19 29.84
CA LYS A 432 -7.48 14.45 30.10
C LYS A 432 -7.15 14.67 31.58
N LEU A 433 -7.08 13.60 32.38
CA LEU A 433 -6.74 13.66 33.80
C LEU A 433 -5.25 13.94 34.02
N ILE A 434 -4.40 13.54 33.07
CA ILE A 434 -2.97 13.84 33.07
C ILE A 434 -2.70 14.98 32.08
N PRO A 435 -2.35 16.19 32.55
CA PRO A 435 -2.00 17.30 31.67
C PRO A 435 -0.84 16.94 30.71
N PRO A 436 -0.80 17.43 29.46
CA PRO A 436 0.27 17.12 28.51
C PRO A 436 1.68 17.38 29.05
N SER A 437 1.88 18.45 29.82
CA SER A 437 3.17 18.78 30.47
C SER A 437 3.62 17.75 31.51
N MET A 438 2.72 16.87 31.95
CA MET A 438 2.96 15.84 32.95
C MET A 438 3.06 14.42 32.35
N GLN A 439 2.86 14.24 31.05
CA GLN A 439 2.90 12.94 30.35
C GLN A 439 4.33 12.47 30.06
N GLN A 440 5.18 12.51 31.09
CA GLN A 440 6.59 12.14 31.04
C GLN A 440 7.08 11.63 32.40
N SER A 441 8.18 10.87 32.38
CA SER A 441 8.92 10.43 33.56
C SER A 441 8.08 9.62 34.56
N TYR A 442 7.18 8.77 34.06
CA TYR A 442 6.13 8.11 34.87
C TYR A 442 6.64 7.32 36.08
N ARG A 443 7.83 6.74 36.01
CA ARG A 443 8.45 5.97 37.10
C ARG A 443 9.11 6.83 38.18
N GLU A 444 9.29 8.13 37.92
CA GLU A 444 9.89 9.06 38.90
C GLU A 444 8.93 9.41 40.03
N ASN A 445 9.49 9.84 41.16
CA ASN A 445 8.71 10.29 42.32
C ASN A 445 8.01 11.62 42.03
N ILE A 446 6.75 11.74 42.44
CA ILE A 446 5.98 12.98 42.24
C ILE A 446 6.31 14.03 43.31
N SER A 447 6.42 15.28 42.88
CA SER A 447 6.60 16.42 43.78
C SER A 447 5.27 16.86 44.40
N ARG A 448 5.33 17.57 45.53
CA ARG A 448 4.18 18.19 46.20
C ARG A 448 3.44 19.14 45.26
N ALA A 449 4.17 19.93 44.48
CA ALA A 449 3.59 20.84 43.50
C ALA A 449 2.83 20.07 42.40
N ASP A 450 3.46 19.07 41.79
CA ASP A 450 2.85 18.31 40.70
C ASP A 450 1.60 17.56 41.13
N PHE A 451 1.57 17.03 42.35
CA PHE A 451 0.36 16.42 42.88
C PHE A 451 -0.77 17.46 43.04
N CYS A 452 -0.47 18.70 43.46
CA CYS A 452 -1.48 19.76 43.50
C CYS A 452 -2.08 20.03 42.12
N ARG A 453 -1.23 20.12 41.09
CA ARG A 453 -1.68 20.31 39.70
C ARG A 453 -2.57 19.18 39.24
N LEU A 454 -2.16 17.94 39.52
CA LEU A 454 -2.92 16.74 39.19
C LEU A 454 -4.29 16.73 39.89
N ALA A 455 -4.34 17.02 41.20
CA ALA A 455 -5.58 17.07 41.97
C ALA A 455 -6.54 18.18 41.49
N LEU A 456 -6.01 19.36 41.16
CA LEU A 456 -6.83 20.43 40.60
C LEU A 456 -7.34 20.11 39.20
N ASN A 457 -6.50 19.57 38.31
CA ASN A 457 -6.93 19.13 37.00
C ASN A 457 -7.99 18.03 37.10
N PHE A 458 -7.83 17.08 38.01
CA PHE A 458 -8.83 16.09 38.34
C PHE A 458 -10.19 16.73 38.67
N LEU A 459 -10.23 17.71 39.59
CA LEU A 459 -11.47 18.39 39.96
C LEU A 459 -12.10 19.12 38.76
N VAL A 460 -11.28 19.77 37.93
CA VAL A 460 -11.74 20.44 36.71
C VAL A 460 -12.37 19.44 35.74
N GLN A 461 -11.70 18.31 35.45
CA GLN A 461 -12.24 17.31 34.53
C GLN A 461 -13.49 16.62 35.10
N LYS A 462 -13.52 16.34 36.41
CA LYS A 462 -14.66 15.65 37.05
C LYS A 462 -15.91 16.53 37.14
N THR A 463 -15.74 17.83 37.37
CA THR A 463 -16.87 18.76 37.54
C THR A 463 -17.23 19.54 36.28
N GLY A 464 -16.34 19.62 35.30
CA GLY A 464 -16.44 20.52 34.16
C GLY A 464 -16.34 22.00 34.53
N LYS A 465 -15.88 22.33 35.75
CA LYS A 465 -15.81 23.70 36.27
C LYS A 465 -14.35 24.19 36.34
N PRO A 466 -14.07 25.45 35.95
CA PRO A 466 -12.75 26.03 36.15
C PRO A 466 -12.47 26.27 37.65
N ILE A 467 -11.20 26.37 38.03
CA ILE A 467 -10.74 26.48 39.42
C ILE A 467 -11.39 27.67 40.15
N GLU A 468 -11.56 28.81 39.47
CA GLU A 468 -12.17 30.01 40.05
C GLU A 468 -13.63 29.78 40.46
N LYS A 469 -14.35 28.92 39.73
CA LYS A 469 -15.72 28.53 40.08
C LYS A 469 -15.73 27.61 41.29
N LEU A 470 -14.80 26.64 41.35
CA LEU A 470 -14.66 25.73 42.49
C LEU A 470 -14.35 26.50 43.80
N LEU A 471 -13.45 27.49 43.74
CA LEU A 471 -13.12 28.35 44.88
C LEU A 471 -14.35 29.12 45.39
N ARG A 472 -15.12 29.73 44.49
CA ARG A 472 -16.34 30.49 44.85
C ARG A 472 -17.41 29.60 45.48
N GLU A 473 -17.67 28.43 44.90
CA GLU A 473 -18.69 27.50 45.39
C GLU A 473 -18.33 26.92 46.76
N ASN A 474 -17.03 26.76 47.05
CA ASN A 474 -16.54 26.36 48.36
C ASN A 474 -16.36 27.55 49.34
N ASN A 475 -16.76 28.77 48.94
CA ASN A 475 -16.64 29.99 49.73
C ASN A 475 -15.21 30.26 50.24
N VAL A 476 -14.21 30.00 49.40
CA VAL A 476 -12.78 30.21 49.71
C VAL A 476 -12.13 31.12 48.67
N SER A 477 -11.04 31.77 49.06
CA SER A 477 -10.25 32.62 48.17
C SER A 477 -8.76 32.35 48.34
N ILE A 478 -7.99 32.62 47.28
CA ILE A 478 -6.54 32.43 47.30
C ILE A 478 -5.91 33.49 48.20
N ARG A 479 -5.09 33.05 49.16
CA ARG A 479 -4.20 33.92 49.94
C ARG A 479 -2.79 33.80 49.41
N TYR A 480 -2.24 34.91 48.93
CA TYR A 480 -0.92 34.95 48.29
C TYR A 480 0.25 34.99 49.28
N ASP A 481 -0.01 35.32 50.54
CA ASP A 481 0.97 35.45 51.62
C ASP A 481 1.09 34.20 52.51
N VAL A 482 0.34 33.12 52.19
CA VAL A 482 0.29 31.90 53.02
C VAL A 482 1.60 31.12 53.01
N PHE A 483 2.37 31.20 51.93
CA PHE A 483 3.68 30.55 51.79
C PHE A 483 4.74 31.54 51.34
N THR A 484 5.93 31.41 51.91
CA THR A 484 7.10 32.25 51.64
C THR A 484 8.00 31.69 50.54
N ASP A 485 7.86 30.41 50.22
CA ASP A 485 8.72 29.68 49.28
C ASP A 485 8.01 29.29 47.96
N THR A 486 6.80 29.81 47.72
CA THR A 486 6.10 29.66 46.43
C THR A 486 5.00 30.71 46.25
N SER A 487 4.81 31.13 44.99
CA SER A 487 3.69 31.96 44.54
C SER A 487 2.85 31.28 43.45
N ASP A 488 3.01 29.96 43.28
CA ASP A 488 2.32 29.19 42.25
C ASP A 488 0.81 29.14 42.54
N LYS A 489 0.00 29.64 41.61
CA LYS A 489 -1.46 29.78 41.78
C LYS A 489 -2.17 28.44 41.99
N GLU A 490 -1.68 27.36 41.39
CA GLU A 490 -2.28 26.04 41.54
C GLU A 490 -1.98 25.48 42.94
N ILE A 491 -0.77 25.69 43.46
CA ILE A 491 -0.45 25.33 44.85
C ILE A 491 -1.32 26.12 45.82
N LEU A 492 -1.46 27.43 45.60
CA LEU A 492 -2.25 28.30 46.47
C LEU A 492 -3.76 27.99 46.38
N ALA A 493 -4.27 27.64 45.21
CA ALA A 493 -5.65 27.20 45.03
C ALA A 493 -5.91 25.85 45.70
N ALA A 494 -4.99 24.88 45.57
CA ALA A 494 -5.07 23.61 46.28
C ALA A 494 -5.03 23.80 47.81
N ASN A 495 -4.27 24.79 48.29
CA ASN A 495 -4.30 25.16 49.71
C ASN A 495 -5.63 25.79 50.12
N ALA A 496 -6.17 26.72 49.32
CA ALA A 496 -7.45 27.37 49.59
C ALA A 496 -8.62 26.38 49.60
N LEU A 497 -8.62 25.38 48.71
CA LEU A 497 -9.60 24.28 48.68
C LEU A 497 -9.36 23.23 49.78
N GLY A 498 -8.33 23.40 50.62
CA GLY A 498 -8.05 22.48 51.72
C GLY A 498 -7.41 21.15 51.31
N ILE A 499 -7.00 20.99 50.05
CA ILE A 499 -6.33 19.79 49.52
C ILE A 499 -4.96 19.62 50.20
N VAL A 500 -4.24 20.72 50.39
CA VAL A 500 -2.88 20.72 50.95
C VAL A 500 -2.70 21.71 52.09
N LYS A 501 -1.73 21.40 52.97
CA LYS A 501 -1.24 22.30 54.02
C LYS A 501 0.27 22.50 53.86
N GLY A 502 0.79 23.59 54.43
CA GLY A 502 2.23 23.84 54.52
C GLY A 502 2.94 22.86 55.46
N ILE A 503 4.27 22.87 55.41
CA ILE A 503 5.14 22.03 56.24
C ILE A 503 5.57 22.71 57.55
N GLY A 504 4.99 23.88 57.87
CA GLY A 504 5.37 24.72 59.00
C GLY A 504 6.25 25.91 58.59
N GLY A 505 6.40 26.89 59.49
CA GLY A 505 7.24 28.08 59.27
C GLY A 505 6.85 28.95 58.08
N GLY A 506 5.58 28.91 57.64
CA GLY A 506 5.12 29.61 56.45
C GLY A 506 5.69 29.06 55.13
N ARG A 507 6.02 27.77 55.05
CA ARG A 507 6.60 27.12 53.85
C ARG A 507 5.74 25.97 53.33
N PHE A 508 5.81 25.73 52.02
CA PHE A 508 5.12 24.64 51.33
C PHE A 508 6.05 23.52 50.85
N ASN A 509 7.29 23.84 50.48
CA ASN A 509 8.25 22.95 49.82
C ASN A 509 7.74 22.36 48.48
N PRO A 510 7.61 23.17 47.40
CA PRO A 510 7.05 22.72 46.12
C PRO A 510 7.74 21.51 45.48
N ASN A 511 9.07 21.47 45.56
CA ASN A 511 9.90 20.44 44.94
C ASN A 511 10.11 19.21 45.84
N GLY A 512 9.58 19.24 47.06
CA GLY A 512 9.63 18.07 47.95
C GLY A 512 8.87 16.91 47.35
N LEU A 513 9.47 15.71 47.40
CA LEU A 513 8.78 14.47 47.05
C LEU A 513 7.78 14.11 48.15
N ILE A 514 6.65 13.49 47.78
CA ILE A 514 5.66 13.04 48.75
C ILE A 514 5.80 11.56 49.07
N THR A 515 5.54 11.23 50.32
CA THR A 515 5.37 9.86 50.79
C THR A 515 3.98 9.34 50.44
N ARG A 516 3.82 8.02 50.48
CA ARG A 516 2.54 7.35 50.23
C ARG A 516 1.44 7.76 51.23
N GLN A 517 1.78 7.97 52.50
CA GLN A 517 0.80 8.42 53.50
C GLN A 517 0.40 9.90 53.31
N GLU A 518 1.32 10.76 52.84
CA GLU A 518 0.97 12.12 52.44
C GLU A 518 0.04 12.13 51.22
N ALA A 519 0.32 11.29 50.21
CA ALA A 519 -0.53 11.13 49.04
C ALA A 519 -1.95 10.67 49.42
N ALA A 520 -2.08 9.73 50.38
CA ALA A 520 -3.38 9.30 50.89
C ALA A 520 -4.19 10.47 51.48
N VAL A 521 -3.54 11.32 52.28
CA VAL A 521 -4.18 12.52 52.85
C VAL A 521 -4.62 13.50 51.76
N MET A 522 -3.78 13.72 50.75
CA MET A 522 -4.11 14.62 49.65
C MET A 522 -5.25 14.07 48.76
N LEU A 523 -5.29 12.75 48.52
CA LEU A 523 -6.39 12.07 47.82
C LEU A 523 -7.72 12.21 48.57
N MET A 524 -7.74 11.91 49.87
CA MET A 524 -8.94 12.05 50.72
C MET A 524 -9.45 13.49 50.70
N ARG A 525 -8.56 14.48 50.84
CA ARG A 525 -8.95 15.89 50.81
C ARG A 525 -9.43 16.34 49.42
N THR A 526 -8.86 15.79 48.35
CA THR A 526 -9.35 16.03 46.99
C THR A 526 -10.78 15.52 46.83
N ALA A 527 -11.09 14.33 47.36
CA ALA A 527 -12.46 13.80 47.37
C ALA A 527 -13.42 14.65 48.22
N ALA A 528 -12.94 15.18 49.35
CA ALA A 528 -13.73 16.05 50.22
C ALA A 528 -14.18 17.35 49.53
N VAL A 529 -13.41 17.89 48.58
CA VAL A 529 -13.84 19.04 47.76
C VAL A 529 -15.09 18.73 46.93
N LEU A 530 -15.31 17.45 46.60
CA LEU A 530 -16.51 16.96 45.91
C LEU A 530 -17.60 16.49 46.89
N GLY A 531 -17.46 16.76 48.19
CA GLY A 531 -18.41 16.38 49.23
C GLY A 531 -18.29 14.94 49.71
N ILE A 532 -17.21 14.22 49.34
CA ILE A 532 -17.02 12.82 49.74
C ILE A 532 -16.04 12.78 50.91
N THR A 533 -16.60 12.65 52.11
CA THR A 533 -15.84 12.61 53.36
C THR A 533 -15.88 11.24 54.03
N GLU A 534 -16.79 10.36 53.63
CA GLU A 534 -16.99 9.03 54.20
C GLU A 534 -17.10 7.96 53.12
N THR A 535 -16.87 6.70 53.51
CA THR A 535 -16.91 5.55 52.61
C THR A 535 -17.73 4.42 53.22
N ASN A 536 -18.56 3.75 52.42
CA ASN A 536 -19.30 2.56 52.88
C ASN A 536 -18.49 1.25 52.79
N GLY A 537 -17.29 1.31 52.22
CA GLY A 537 -16.42 0.14 52.05
C GLY A 537 -15.63 -0.19 53.32
N LYS A 538 -15.27 -1.47 53.49
CA LYS A 538 -14.35 -1.89 54.56
C LYS A 538 -12.91 -1.51 54.20
N PRO A 539 -12.18 -0.75 55.07
CA PRO A 539 -10.76 -0.46 54.85
C PRO A 539 -9.92 -1.73 54.76
N GLN A 540 -8.85 -1.69 53.97
CA GLN A 540 -7.89 -2.79 53.92
C GLN A 540 -7.02 -2.79 55.18
N THR A 541 -6.58 -3.98 55.60
CA THR A 541 -5.64 -4.15 56.73
C THR A 541 -4.22 -4.31 56.22
N PHE A 542 -3.27 -3.64 56.85
CA PHE A 542 -1.87 -3.69 56.47
C PHE A 542 -0.99 -4.11 57.65
N ALA A 543 0.02 -4.94 57.37
CA ALA A 543 0.94 -5.48 58.35
C ALA A 543 1.84 -4.41 58.99
N ASP A 544 2.04 -3.28 58.31
CA ASP A 544 2.85 -2.13 58.73
C ASP A 544 2.00 -0.95 59.22
N SER A 545 0.82 -1.24 59.78
CA SER A 545 -0.10 -0.21 60.29
C SER A 545 0.40 0.53 61.54
N ASP A 546 1.39 -0.04 62.23
CA ASP A 546 2.13 0.59 63.32
C ASP A 546 3.10 1.68 62.85
N GLU A 547 3.52 1.65 61.58
CA GLU A 547 4.34 2.70 60.96
C GLU A 547 3.51 3.93 60.52
N PHE A 548 2.17 3.87 60.62
CA PHE A 548 1.30 4.95 60.15
C PHE A 548 1.35 6.13 61.11
N ALA A 549 1.61 7.32 60.57
CA ALA A 549 1.47 8.54 61.35
C ALA A 549 -0.01 8.74 61.76
N GLU A 550 -0.24 9.21 62.99
CA GLU A 550 -1.60 9.35 63.54
C GLU A 550 -2.51 10.20 62.63
N TRP A 551 -1.95 11.26 62.04
CA TRP A 551 -2.66 12.17 61.13
C TRP A 551 -3.00 11.56 59.76
N ALA A 552 -2.41 10.40 59.41
CA ALA A 552 -2.62 9.73 58.14
C ALA A 552 -3.57 8.54 58.22
N LYS A 553 -3.83 7.99 59.42
CA LYS A 553 -4.62 6.76 59.62
C LYS A 553 -6.01 6.83 58.98
N GLU A 554 -6.72 7.92 59.19
CA GLU A 554 -8.04 8.15 58.59
C GLU A 554 -7.98 8.18 57.07
N ALA A 555 -7.00 8.89 56.51
CA ALA A 555 -6.84 8.98 55.07
C ALA A 555 -6.46 7.66 54.42
N ILE A 556 -5.58 6.87 55.06
CA ILE A 556 -5.23 5.52 54.61
C ILE A 556 -6.46 4.61 54.65
N ALA A 557 -7.28 4.72 55.69
CA ALA A 557 -8.54 3.98 55.77
C ALA A 557 -9.48 4.36 54.61
N PHE A 558 -9.65 5.67 54.34
CA PHE A 558 -10.49 6.19 53.26
C PHE A 558 -10.05 5.71 51.87
N VAL A 559 -8.77 5.89 51.51
CA VAL A 559 -8.30 5.53 50.15
C VAL A 559 -8.24 4.02 49.93
N SER A 560 -8.16 3.24 51.01
CA SER A 560 -8.17 1.78 50.95
C SER A 560 -9.58 1.18 51.03
N SER A 561 -10.59 1.94 51.42
CA SER A 561 -12.00 1.51 51.47
C SER A 561 -12.80 1.94 50.24
N LEU A 562 -12.56 3.14 49.70
CA LEU A 562 -13.26 3.62 48.50
C LEU A 562 -12.82 2.80 47.27
N ARG A 563 -13.77 2.47 46.37
CA ARG A 563 -13.55 1.58 45.22
C ARG A 563 -13.79 2.33 43.91
N ASP A 564 -12.88 2.11 42.95
CA ASP A 564 -13.12 2.36 41.54
C ASP A 564 -14.30 1.49 41.09
N LYS A 565 -15.39 2.10 40.61
CA LYS A 565 -16.60 1.38 40.18
C LYS A 565 -16.43 0.56 38.90
N THR A 566 -15.36 0.78 38.14
CA THR A 566 -15.07 0.08 36.88
C THR A 566 -14.19 -1.15 37.08
N ALA A 567 -13.24 -1.09 38.02
CA ALA A 567 -12.25 -2.13 38.24
C ALA A 567 -12.38 -2.85 39.59
N ASP A 568 -13.27 -2.39 40.48
CA ASP A 568 -13.41 -2.83 41.88
C ASP A 568 -12.09 -2.82 42.66
N LYS A 569 -11.22 -1.84 42.35
CA LYS A 569 -9.93 -1.63 43.03
C LYS A 569 -10.05 -0.52 44.05
N ALA A 570 -9.36 -0.67 45.18
CA ALA A 570 -9.17 0.45 46.11
C ALA A 570 -8.50 1.63 45.40
N ILE A 571 -8.88 2.86 45.77
CA ILE A 571 -8.25 4.07 45.21
C ILE A 571 -6.74 3.98 45.38
N MET A 572 -6.29 3.67 46.60
CA MET A 572 -4.90 3.39 46.92
C MET A 572 -4.82 2.17 47.84
N GLY A 573 -4.20 1.10 47.34
CA GLY A 573 -3.95 -0.14 48.09
C GLY A 573 -2.48 -0.30 48.48
N GLY A 574 -2.14 -1.50 48.95
CA GLY A 574 -0.78 -1.87 49.34
C GLY A 574 0.20 -2.04 48.17
N VAL A 575 1.49 -2.16 48.49
CA VAL A 575 2.59 -2.36 47.53
C VAL A 575 3.02 -3.83 47.38
N GLY A 576 2.26 -4.76 47.98
CA GLY A 576 2.58 -6.18 48.05
C GLY A 576 2.88 -6.64 49.49
N ASN A 577 2.92 -7.96 49.72
CA ASN A 577 3.20 -8.59 51.02
C ASN A 577 2.34 -8.08 52.19
N GLY A 578 1.12 -7.63 51.92
CA GLY A 578 0.21 -7.07 52.92
C GLY A 578 0.66 -5.72 53.51
N ARG A 579 1.57 -4.97 52.85
CA ARG A 579 2.10 -3.70 53.33
C ARG A 579 1.56 -2.48 52.58
N PHE A 580 1.34 -1.38 53.29
CA PHE A 580 1.00 -0.08 52.68
C PHE A 580 2.24 0.73 52.31
N SER A 581 3.35 0.58 53.05
CA SER A 581 4.58 1.37 52.93
C SER A 581 4.34 2.87 53.12
N PRO A 582 3.96 3.33 54.33
CA PRO A 582 3.52 4.71 54.58
C PRO A 582 4.61 5.75 54.29
N ASN A 583 5.87 5.44 54.61
CA ASN A 583 7.03 6.30 54.39
C ASN A 583 7.70 6.09 53.02
N GLY A 584 7.19 5.16 52.21
CA GLY A 584 7.71 4.92 50.87
C GLY A 584 7.46 6.11 49.94
N ASN A 585 8.35 6.31 48.98
CA ASN A 585 8.16 7.32 47.94
C ASN A 585 6.93 7.01 47.09
N TYR A 586 6.33 8.06 46.54
CA TYR A 586 5.15 7.94 45.68
C TYR A 586 5.47 8.36 44.25
N THR A 587 5.24 7.47 43.29
CA THR A 587 5.59 7.72 41.88
C THR A 587 4.50 8.46 41.12
N ARG A 588 4.87 9.09 40.00
CA ARG A 588 3.93 9.74 39.09
C ARG A 588 2.90 8.75 38.56
N GLU A 589 3.31 7.55 38.13
CA GLU A 589 2.38 6.50 37.68
C GLU A 589 1.41 6.07 38.78
N GLN A 590 1.86 5.96 40.04
CA GLN A 590 0.96 5.71 41.16
C GLN A 590 -0.05 6.85 41.35
N SER A 591 0.40 8.10 41.29
CA SER A 591 -0.50 9.26 41.40
C SER A 591 -1.55 9.30 40.30
N TYR A 592 -1.18 9.01 39.05
CA TYR A 592 -2.11 9.02 37.92
C TYR A 592 -3.15 7.92 38.01
N VAL A 593 -2.71 6.71 38.37
CA VAL A 593 -3.59 5.56 38.55
C VAL A 593 -4.59 5.81 39.68
N THR A 594 -4.13 6.32 40.83
CA THR A 594 -5.05 6.61 41.94
C THR A 594 -6.03 7.74 41.64
N MET A 595 -5.64 8.74 40.84
CA MET A 595 -6.56 9.78 40.37
C MET A 595 -7.60 9.27 39.39
N LEU A 596 -7.22 8.37 38.48
CA LEU A 596 -8.19 7.68 37.63
C LEU A 596 -9.19 6.86 38.47
N ARG A 597 -8.68 6.10 39.45
CA ARG A 597 -9.55 5.31 40.33
C ARG A 597 -10.50 6.18 41.12
N LEU A 598 -10.01 7.31 41.64
CA LEU A 598 -10.84 8.30 42.31
C LEU A 598 -11.88 8.88 41.35
N PHE A 599 -11.53 9.10 40.08
CA PHE A 599 -12.44 9.62 39.06
C PHE A 599 -13.62 8.68 38.82
N ASN A 600 -13.30 7.39 38.72
CA ASN A 600 -14.26 6.32 38.49
C ASN A 600 -15.11 5.98 39.73
N ALA A 601 -14.61 6.26 40.94
CA ALA A 601 -15.35 6.03 42.18
C ALA A 601 -16.51 7.02 42.39
N ILE A 602 -16.40 8.19 41.79
CA ILE A 602 -17.36 9.28 41.93
C ILE A 602 -18.30 9.25 40.74
N GLU A 603 -19.61 9.44 40.97
CA GLU A 603 -20.60 9.58 39.89
C GLU A 603 -20.43 10.89 39.12
#